data_AF-A0A3C1L4D9-F1
#
_entry.id   AF-A0A3C1L4D9-F1
#
_cell.length_a   1.000
_cell.length_b   1.000
_cell.length_c   1.000
_cell.angle_alpha   90.00
_cell.angle_beta   90.00
_cell.angle_gamma   90.00
#
_symmetry.space_group_name_H-M   'P 1'
#
loop_
_entity.id
_entity.type
_entity.pdbx_description
1 polymer ?
#
loop_
_entity_poly.entity_id
_entity_poly.type
_entity_poly.pdbx_seq_one_letter_code
_entity_poly.pdbx_strand_id
1 'polypeptide(L)'
;MPYTGNFVDHNSFQDNITSYLQQPDDVFTWFAGYRMRFFAEKGLAGDISSVWDNLPDFTEGFKTAATGNDGKQYLVPTSYYPWAVHYRKSLFEEKGYTVPTNKDELLA
;
A
#
# COMPACT_ATOMS: atom_id res chain seq x y z
N MET A 1 24.87 -4.89 5.92
CA MET A 1 25.33 -3.81 5.03
C MET A 1 24.57 -2.56 5.42
N PRO A 2 25.23 -1.43 5.72
CA PRO A 2 24.51 -0.15 5.84
C PRO A 2 23.93 0.20 4.46
N TYR A 3 22.67 0.64 4.42
CA TYR A 3 22.09 1.19 3.20
C TYR A 3 22.38 2.70 3.15
N THR A 4 22.49 3.25 1.95
CA THR A 4 22.58 4.69 1.74
C THR A 4 21.22 5.18 1.25
N GLY A 5 20.55 6.02 2.03
CA GLY A 5 19.27 6.61 1.66
C GLY A 5 19.44 7.91 0.88
N ASN A 6 18.79 8.01 -0.27
CA ASN A 6 18.59 9.28 -0.98
C ASN A 6 17.19 9.80 -0.69
N PHE A 7 17.09 10.86 0.11
CA PHE A 7 15.81 11.41 0.56
C PHE A 7 15.47 12.67 -0.23
N VAL A 8 14.29 12.65 -0.82
CA VAL A 8 13.72 13.75 -1.60
C VAL A 8 12.35 14.12 -1.02
N ASP A 9 11.89 15.33 -1.31
CA ASP A 9 10.55 15.76 -0.92
C ASP A 9 9.46 14.81 -1.49
N HIS A 10 8.45 14.50 -0.66
CA HIS A 10 7.45 13.48 -0.94
C HIS A 10 6.65 13.73 -2.24
N ASN A 11 6.25 14.98 -2.45
CA ASN A 11 5.47 15.34 -3.65
C ASN A 11 6.40 15.42 -4.86
N SER A 12 7.56 16.03 -4.68
CA SER A 12 8.57 16.16 -5.73
C SER A 12 9.00 14.80 -6.30
N PHE A 13 9.10 13.76 -5.45
CA PHE A 13 9.40 12.41 -5.92
C PHE A 13 8.28 11.81 -6.76
N GLN A 14 7.02 11.95 -6.33
CA GLN A 14 5.88 11.39 -7.04
C GLN A 14 5.63 12.03 -8.40
N ASP A 15 5.87 13.34 -8.48
CA ASP A 15 5.71 14.11 -9.71
C ASP A 15 6.82 13.77 -10.72
N ASN A 16 8.04 13.49 -10.24
CA ASN A 16 9.20 13.19 -11.07
C ASN A 16 9.51 11.69 -11.23
N ILE A 17 8.69 10.80 -10.68
CA ILE A 17 8.96 9.35 -10.64
C ILE A 17 9.25 8.74 -12.02
N THR A 18 8.59 9.21 -13.09
CA THR A 18 8.83 8.69 -14.44
C THR A 18 10.26 8.95 -14.92
N SER A 19 10.81 10.13 -14.61
CA SER A 19 12.19 10.48 -14.91
C SER A 19 13.17 9.70 -14.03
N TYR A 20 12.85 9.57 -12.74
CA TYR A 20 13.64 8.77 -11.80
C TYR A 20 13.78 7.31 -12.25
N LEU A 21 12.68 6.68 -12.70
CA LEU A 21 12.66 5.29 -13.14
C LEU A 21 13.49 5.01 -14.41
N GLN A 22 14.00 6.04 -15.10
CA GLN A 22 14.95 5.83 -16.21
C GLN A 22 16.36 5.51 -15.72
N GLN A 23 16.73 5.92 -14.50
CA GLN A 23 18.01 5.67 -13.85
C GLN A 23 17.79 5.52 -12.32
N PRO A 24 17.07 4.46 -11.89
CA PRO A 24 16.65 4.32 -10.51
C PRO A 24 17.80 3.85 -9.59
N ASP A 25 17.62 4.06 -8.28
CA ASP A 25 18.40 3.34 -7.27
C ASP A 25 17.94 1.86 -7.18
N ASP A 26 18.67 1.03 -6.43
CA ASP A 26 18.35 -0.39 -6.27
C ASP A 26 16.95 -0.66 -5.69
N VAL A 27 16.49 0.22 -4.79
CA VAL A 27 15.17 0.16 -4.15
C VAL A 27 14.63 1.58 -4.00
N PHE A 28 13.34 1.77 -4.24
CA PHE A 28 12.67 3.06 -4.11
C PHE A 28 11.36 2.94 -3.35
N THR A 29 10.89 4.05 -2.79
CA THR A 29 9.62 4.09 -2.07
C THR A 29 8.47 4.28 -3.05
N TRP A 30 7.43 3.46 -2.96
CA TRP A 30 6.22 3.64 -3.74
C TRP A 30 5.02 3.04 -3.00
N PHE A 31 3.83 3.18 -3.58
CA PHE A 31 2.59 2.65 -3.01
C PHE A 31 1.84 1.77 -4.02
N ALA A 32 1.05 0.85 -3.48
CA ALA A 32 0.19 -0.03 -4.26
C ALA A 32 -0.81 0.75 -5.12
N GLY A 33 -1.31 0.12 -6.18
CA GLY A 33 -2.38 0.66 -7.02
C GLY A 33 -1.99 0.81 -8.49
N TYR A 34 -2.70 1.71 -9.18
CA TYR A 34 -2.65 1.80 -10.64
C TYR A 34 -1.23 2.06 -11.19
N ARG A 35 -0.51 3.06 -10.66
CA ARG A 35 0.82 3.43 -11.17
C ARG A 35 1.87 2.33 -10.90
N MET A 36 1.77 1.59 -9.79
CA MET A 36 2.64 0.44 -9.53
C MET A 36 2.50 -0.62 -10.63
N ARG A 37 1.25 -0.99 -10.96
CA ARG A 37 0.98 -1.94 -12.06
C ARG A 37 1.46 -1.41 -13.40
N PHE A 38 1.28 -0.14 -13.68
CA PHE A 38 1.82 0.49 -14.88
C PHE A 38 3.35 0.40 -14.96
N PHE A 39 4.07 0.62 -13.85
CA PHE A 39 5.53 0.46 -13.83
C PHE A 39 5.95 -0.99 -14.05
N ALA A 40 5.25 -1.96 -13.44
CA ALA A 40 5.48 -3.38 -13.69
C ALA A 40 5.30 -3.76 -15.17
N GLU A 41 4.19 -3.34 -15.80
CA GLU A 41 3.90 -3.59 -17.22
C GLU A 41 4.94 -2.98 -18.17
N LYS A 42 5.56 -1.85 -17.78
CA LYS A 42 6.61 -1.18 -18.56
C LYS A 42 8.01 -1.71 -18.27
N GLY A 43 8.15 -2.68 -17.36
CA GLY A 43 9.46 -3.19 -16.92
C GLY A 43 10.28 -2.17 -16.14
N LEU A 44 9.63 -1.16 -15.55
CA LEU A 44 10.27 -0.13 -14.72
C LEU A 44 10.34 -0.53 -13.23
N ALA A 45 9.67 -1.61 -12.85
CA ALA A 45 9.78 -2.24 -11.53
C ALA A 45 10.19 -3.70 -11.70
N GLY A 46 11.08 -4.19 -10.84
CA GLY A 46 11.57 -5.57 -10.87
C GLY A 46 10.58 -6.55 -10.24
N ASP A 47 10.49 -7.75 -10.83
CA ASP A 47 9.80 -8.90 -10.24
C ASP A 47 10.53 -9.35 -8.97
N ILE A 48 9.83 -9.31 -7.84
CA ILE A 48 10.32 -9.72 -6.52
C ILE A 48 9.53 -10.89 -5.95
N SER A 49 8.93 -11.72 -6.80
CA SER A 49 8.13 -12.88 -6.35
C SER A 49 8.93 -13.82 -5.44
N SER A 50 10.23 -13.98 -5.69
CA SER A 50 11.12 -14.77 -4.82
C SER A 50 11.35 -14.17 -3.42
N VAL A 51 11.20 -12.85 -3.28
CA VAL A 51 11.21 -12.20 -1.95
C VAL A 51 9.95 -12.58 -1.19
N TRP A 52 8.80 -12.60 -1.88
CA TRP A 52 7.51 -12.96 -1.28
C TRP A 52 7.42 -14.39 -0.78
N ASP A 53 8.19 -15.33 -1.35
CA ASP A 53 8.31 -16.69 -0.83
C ASP A 53 8.84 -16.73 0.62
N ASN A 54 9.52 -15.68 1.06
CA ASN A 54 10.10 -15.54 2.40
C ASN A 54 9.30 -14.59 3.31
N LEU A 55 8.06 -14.23 2.93
CA LEU A 55 7.22 -13.28 3.66
C LEU A 55 5.87 -13.92 4.11
N PRO A 56 5.89 -15.00 4.91
CA PRO A 56 4.69 -15.78 5.25
C PRO A 56 3.66 -15.03 6.11
N ASP A 57 4.07 -13.95 6.78
CA ASP A 57 3.23 -13.21 7.72
C ASP A 57 2.27 -12.21 7.04
N PHE A 58 2.40 -11.98 5.73
CA PHE A 58 1.48 -11.12 5.00
C PHE A 58 0.19 -11.85 4.62
N THR A 59 -0.94 -11.17 4.75
CA THR A 59 -2.24 -11.67 4.28
C THR A 59 -2.31 -11.66 2.75
N GLU A 60 -3.24 -12.45 2.20
CA GLU A 60 -3.50 -12.48 0.76
C GLU A 60 -3.91 -11.11 0.19
N GLY A 61 -4.58 -10.29 1.01
CA GLY A 61 -4.94 -8.91 0.63
C GLY A 61 -3.71 -8.04 0.35
N PHE A 62 -2.64 -8.17 1.16
CA PHE A 62 -1.38 -7.46 0.92
C PHE A 62 -0.64 -8.01 -0.30
N LYS A 63 -0.66 -9.33 -0.50
CA LYS A 63 -0.09 -9.95 -1.71
C LYS A 63 -0.77 -9.46 -2.97
N THR A 64 -2.09 -9.42 -2.96
CA THR A 64 -2.90 -8.88 -4.07
C THR A 64 -2.55 -7.41 -4.34
N ALA A 65 -2.42 -6.58 -3.30
CA ALA A 65 -2.06 -5.17 -3.46
C ALA A 65 -0.66 -4.96 -4.05
N ALA A 66 0.26 -5.91 -3.85
CA ALA A 66 1.62 -5.90 -4.38
C ALA A 66 1.76 -6.55 -5.77
N THR A 67 0.67 -7.09 -6.33
CA THR A 67 0.71 -7.89 -7.55
C THR A 67 0.41 -7.08 -8.82
N GLY A 68 1.24 -7.27 -9.84
CA GLY A 68 1.09 -6.74 -11.18
C GLY A 68 0.01 -7.46 -12.01
N ASN A 69 -0.30 -6.94 -13.20
CA ASN A 69 -1.30 -7.55 -14.08
C ASN A 69 -0.84 -8.90 -14.67
N ASP A 70 0.45 -9.22 -14.58
CA ASP A 70 1.05 -10.50 -14.96
C ASP A 70 1.11 -11.53 -13.83
N GLY A 71 0.54 -11.20 -12.65
CA GLY A 71 0.48 -12.09 -11.49
C GLY A 71 1.75 -12.11 -10.63
N LYS A 72 2.77 -11.32 -10.94
CA LYS A 72 4.03 -11.24 -10.19
C LYS A 72 4.00 -10.13 -9.14
N GLN A 73 4.85 -10.23 -8.12
CA GLN A 73 4.91 -9.23 -7.05
C GLN A 73 5.99 -8.17 -7.31
N TYR A 74 5.67 -6.90 -7.02
CA TYR A 74 6.51 -5.73 -7.34
C TYR A 74 6.71 -4.77 -6.15
N LEU A 75 6.16 -5.09 -4.99
CA LEU A 75 6.18 -4.23 -3.81
C LEU A 75 6.18 -5.07 -2.53
N VAL A 76 6.85 -4.60 -1.47
CA VAL A 76 6.71 -5.12 -0.11
C VAL A 76 6.11 -4.01 0.77
N PRO A 77 4.88 -4.17 1.31
CA PRO A 77 4.26 -3.13 2.13
C PRO A 77 5.00 -2.94 3.46
N THR A 78 5.21 -1.69 3.87
CA THR A 78 5.83 -1.35 5.16
C THR A 78 4.82 -0.81 6.17
N SER A 79 3.78 -0.12 5.71
CA SER A 79 2.69 0.39 6.53
C SER A 79 1.42 0.54 5.71
N TYR A 80 0.28 0.58 6.41
CA TYR A 80 -1.04 0.89 5.86
C TYR A 80 -1.91 1.49 6.96
N TYR A 81 -3.04 2.08 6.59
CA TYR A 81 -4.04 2.53 7.55
C TYR A 81 -5.44 2.24 7.01
N PRO A 82 -6.40 1.88 7.87
CA PRO A 82 -7.77 1.68 7.45
C PRO A 82 -8.47 3.03 7.24
N TRP A 83 -9.36 3.08 6.25
CA TRP A 83 -10.43 4.08 6.22
C TRP A 83 -11.62 3.49 6.98
N ALA A 84 -12.01 4.11 8.10
CA ALA A 84 -13.02 3.58 8.99
C ALA A 84 -13.87 4.70 9.61
N VAL A 85 -15.05 4.33 10.10
CA VAL A 85 -15.90 5.23 10.90
C VAL A 85 -15.42 5.20 12.33
N HIS A 86 -14.96 6.36 12.81
CA HIS A 86 -14.57 6.53 14.20
C HIS A 86 -15.77 7.01 15.02
N TYR A 87 -15.92 6.47 16.24
CA TYR A 87 -16.99 6.88 17.16
C TYR A 87 -16.46 7.03 18.59
N ARG A 88 -17.19 7.79 19.42
CA ARG A 88 -16.86 7.98 20.84
C ARG A 88 -17.53 6.90 21.68
N LYS A 89 -16.74 5.99 22.24
CA LYS A 89 -17.23 4.87 23.07
C LYS A 89 -18.13 5.31 24.23
N SER A 90 -17.74 6.33 24.99
CA SER A 90 -18.54 6.81 26.14
C SER A 90 -19.90 7.37 25.74
N LEU A 91 -20.01 7.99 24.55
CA LEU A 91 -21.28 8.48 24.04
C LEU A 91 -22.21 7.34 23.63
N PHE A 92 -21.65 6.30 23.01
CA PHE A 92 -22.42 5.10 22.64
C PHE A 92 -22.97 4.40 23.88
N GLU A 93 -22.17 4.28 24.93
CA GLU A 93 -22.60 3.71 26.20
C GLU A 93 -23.68 4.57 26.88
N GLU A 94 -23.49 5.89 26.98
CA GLU A 94 -24.47 6.81 27.59
C GLU A 94 -25.84 6.77 26.89
N LYS A 95 -25.84 6.62 25.56
CA LYS A 95 -27.06 6.65 24.74
C LYS A 95 -27.62 5.26 24.41
N GLY A 96 -26.94 4.18 24.79
CA GLY A 96 -27.33 2.82 24.44
C GLY A 96 -27.22 2.51 22.93
N TYR A 97 -26.30 3.16 22.22
CA TYR A 97 -26.07 2.91 20.79
C TYR A 97 -25.26 1.63 20.57
N THR A 98 -25.58 0.92 19.49
CA THR A 98 -24.82 -0.25 19.03
C THR A 98 -24.02 0.12 17.78
N VAL A 99 -22.90 -0.57 17.55
CA VAL A 99 -22.09 -0.35 16.34
C VAL A 99 -22.88 -0.88 15.14
N PRO A 100 -23.21 -0.04 14.15
CA PRO A 100 -23.97 -0.48 12.99
C PRO A 100 -23.13 -1.42 12.12
N THR A 101 -23.74 -2.53 11.71
CA THR A 101 -23.14 -3.57 10.89
C THR A 101 -23.61 -3.53 9.43
N ASN A 102 -24.64 -2.73 9.16
CA ASN A 102 -25.19 -2.51 7.82
C ASN A 102 -25.62 -1.06 7.63
N LYS A 103 -26.03 -0.73 6.40
CA LYS A 103 -26.41 0.63 6.01
C LYS A 103 -27.66 1.12 6.73
N ASP A 104 -28.64 0.26 6.95
CA ASP A 104 -29.91 0.66 7.56
C ASP A 104 -29.70 1.01 9.04
N GLU A 105 -28.90 0.22 9.76
CA GLU A 105 -28.47 0.51 11.14
C GLU A 105 -27.64 1.81 11.24
N LEU A 106 -26.81 2.11 10.24
CA LEU A 106 -25.99 3.32 10.23
C LEU A 106 -26.83 4.60 10.01
N LEU A 107 -27.98 4.49 9.35
CA LEU A 107 -28.83 5.62 8.96
C LEU A 107 -30.07 5.82 9.85
N ALA A 108 -30.34 4.90 10.78
CA ALA A 108 -31.45 4.95 11.74
C ALA A 108 -31.23 6.01 12.84
#